data_AF-A0A3D5SW46-F1
#
_entry.id   AF-A0A3D5SW46-F1
#
_cell.length_a   1.000
_cell.length_b   1.000
_cell.length_c   1.000
_cell.angle_alpha   90.00
_cell.angle_beta   90.00
_cell.angle_gamma   90.00
#
_symmetry.space_group_name_H-M   'P 1'
#
loop_
_entity.id
_entity.type
_entity.pdbx_description
1 polymer ?
#
loop_
_entity_poly.entity_id
_entity_poly.type
_entity_poly.pdbx_seq_one_letter_code
_entity_poly.pdbx_strand_id
1 'polypeptide(L)' 'LDAARLEMISREIALEEAIAAAPEVLAGRVRGRLVVDVAR' A
#
# COMPACT_ATOMS: atom_id res chain seq x y z
N LEU A 1 2.32 12.64 -15.71
CA LEU A 1 2.89 12.23 -14.41
C LEU A 1 3.34 10.78 -14.59
N ASP A 2 4.66 10.52 -14.64
CA ASP A 2 5.20 9.17 -14.87
C ASP A 2 4.88 8.24 -13.69
N ALA A 3 4.07 7.20 -13.93
CA ALA A 3 3.78 6.15 -12.94
C ALA A 3 5.06 5.48 -12.41
N ALA A 4 6.08 5.35 -13.27
CA ALA A 4 7.38 4.78 -12.93
C ALA A 4 8.19 5.60 -11.92
N ARG A 5 7.94 6.92 -11.77
CA ARG A 5 8.59 7.74 -10.73
C ARG A 5 7.82 7.74 -9.40
N LEU A 6 6.60 7.22 -9.37
CA LEU A 6 5.80 7.06 -8.14
C LEU A 6 6.12 5.75 -7.39
N GLU A 7 6.90 4.85 -7.99
CA GLU A 7 7.39 3.59 -7.39
C GLU A 7 8.40 3.76 -6.25
N MET A 8 8.81 5.00 -5.96
CA MET A 8 9.92 5.21 -5.04
C MET A 8 9.57 4.92 -3.56
N ILE A 9 8.28 4.76 -3.22
CA ILE A 9 7.80 4.31 -1.88
C ILE A 9 6.42 3.60 -2.01
N SER A 10 6.34 2.49 -2.75
CA SER A 10 5.15 1.63 -2.74
C SER A 10 5.41 0.33 -1.98
N ARG A 11 4.51 0.00 -1.05
CA ARG A 11 4.49 -1.29 -0.35
C ARG A 11 3.29 -2.09 -0.84
N GLU A 12 3.52 -3.33 -1.24
CA GLU A 12 2.48 -4.25 -1.70
C GLU A 12 2.14 -5.24 -0.59
N ILE A 13 0.85 -5.56 -0.44
CA ILE A 13 0.32 -6.53 0.53
C ILE A 13 -0.73 -7.43 -0.14
N ALA A 14 -0.90 -8.64 0.38
CA ALA A 14 -1.98 -9.52 -0.04
C ALA A 14 -3.34 -9.02 0.48
N LEU A 15 -4.43 -9.46 -0.16
CA LEU A 15 -5.79 -9.11 0.25
C LEU A 15 -6.10 -9.46 1.70
N GLU A 16 -5.62 -10.61 2.19
CA GLU A 16 -5.76 -11.04 3.59
C GLU A 16 -5.13 -10.07 4.61
N GLU A 17 -4.10 -9.33 4.20
CA GLU A 17 -3.37 -8.38 5.05
C GLU A 17 -4.03 -6.99 5.07
N ALA A 18 -4.98 -6.72 4.17
CA ALA A 18 -5.56 -5.38 3.97
C ALA A 18 -6.25 -4.86 5.23
N ILE A 19 -7.01 -5.71 5.92
CA ILE A 19 -7.73 -5.33 7.14
C ILE A 19 -6.76 -5.06 8.28
N ALA A 20 -5.69 -5.85 8.38
CA ALA A 20 -4.65 -5.64 9.39
C ALA A 20 -3.85 -4.35 9.16
N ALA A 21 -3.67 -3.93 7.90
CA ALA A 21 -2.96 -2.70 7.55
C ALA A 21 -3.81 -1.43 7.68
N ALA A 22 -5.14 -1.53 7.69
CA ALA A 22 -6.04 -0.38 7.74
C ALA A 22 -5.77 0.61 8.90
N PRO A 23 -5.52 0.16 10.15
CA PRO A 23 -5.22 1.08 11.25
C PRO A 23 -3.94 1.89 11.03
N GLU A 24 -2.94 1.33 10.36
CA GLU A 24 -1.68 2.03 10.05
C GLU A 24 -1.87 3.11 8.99
N VAL A 25 -2.71 2.83 8.00
CA VAL A 25 -3.10 3.80 6.96
C VAL A 25 -3.86 4.96 7.61
N LEU A 26 -4.86 4.66 8.44
CA LEU A 26 -5.67 5.68 9.11
C LEU A 26 -4.86 6.52 10.11
N ALA A 27 -3.86 5.91 10.76
CA ALA A 27 -2.94 6.59 11.66
C ALA A 27 -1.86 7.42 10.92
N GLY A 28 -1.86 7.44 9.59
CA GLY A 28 -0.84 8.14 8.79
C GLY A 28 0.57 7.55 8.92
N ARG A 29 0.69 6.28 9.35
CA ARG A 29 1.98 5.57 9.49
C ARG A 29 2.48 5.01 8.16
N VAL A 30 1.57 4.83 7.20
CA VAL A 30 1.94 4.48 5.83
C VAL A 30 2.48 5.71 5.11
N ARG A 31 3.78 5.69 4.81
CA ARG A 31 4.42 6.68 3.95
C ARG A 31 4.36 6.20 2.50
N GLY A 32 3.82 7.02 1.61
CA GLY A 32 3.69 6.69 0.20
C GLY A 32 2.39 5.95 -0.10
N ARG A 33 2.47 4.82 -0.81
CA ARG A 33 1.31 4.07 -1.31
C ARG A 33 1.31 2.64 -0.79
N LEU A 34 0.15 2.19 -0.31
CA LEU A 34 -0.11 0.79 -0.02
C LEU A 34 -0.93 0.22 -1.18
N VAL A 35 -0.38 -0.78 -1.87
CA VAL A 35 -1.04 -1.47 -2.99
C VAL A 35 -1.50 -2.84 -2.48
N VAL A 36 -2.76 -3.18 -2.75
CA VAL A 36 -3.31 -4.49 -2.41
C VAL A 36 -3.36 -5.33 -3.67
N ASP A 37 -2.64 -6.45 -3.68
CA ASP A 37 -2.79 -7.46 -4.72
C ASP A 37 -4.01 -8.34 -4.38
N VAL A 38 -4.97 -8.37 -5.30
CA VAL A 38 -6.23 -9.12 -5.19
C VAL A 38 -6.22 -10.42 -6.00
N ALA A 39 -5.19 -10.66 -6.81
CA ALA A 39 -5.05 -11.86 -7.64
C ALA A 39 -4.19 -12.94 -6.97
N ARG A 40 -3.53 -12.60 -5.87
CA ARG A 40 -2.70 -13.49 -5.06
C ARG A 40 -3.51 -14.38 -4.12
#